data_AF-A0A945EBA2-F1
#
_entry.id   AF-A0A945EBA2-F1
#
_cell.length_a   1.000
_cell.length_b   1.000
_cell.length_c   1.000
_cell.angle_alpha   90.00
_cell.angle_beta   90.00
_cell.angle_gamma   90.00
#
_symmetry.space_group_name_H-M   'P 1'
#
loop_
_entity.id
_entity.type
_entity.pdbx_description
1 polymer ?
#
loop_
_entity_poly.entity_id
_entity_poly.type
_entity_poly.pdbx_seq_one_letter_code
_entity_poly.pdbx_strand_id
1 'polypeptide(L)'
;MGQIPWILVAVAILLVVFGIVAIFVSKKNKRPPDYYNFFIIGLIWTIIGLPSLFRREYELSSLFIIGLVFLVVGLANKSKWEANRVRWNDLDSKEQKLKLYLMLVLGILLFAGLVVMYFNVN
;
A
#
# COMPACT_ATOMS: atom_id res chain seq x y z
N MET A 1 -0.92 12.64 -30.31
CA MET A 1 -1.17 11.31 -29.71
C MET A 1 -0.52 11.33 -28.35
N GLY A 2 -1.32 11.35 -27.28
CA GLY A 2 -0.83 11.55 -25.91
C GLY A 2 0.18 10.47 -25.56
N GLN A 3 1.41 10.87 -25.26
CA GLN A 3 2.40 9.96 -24.70
C GLN A 3 1.84 9.52 -23.35
N ILE A 4 1.26 8.31 -23.29
CA ILE A 4 1.03 7.66 -22.01
C ILE A 4 2.42 7.58 -21.39
N PRO A 5 2.68 8.25 -20.25
CA PRO A 5 3.98 8.16 -19.62
C PRO A 5 4.24 6.68 -19.38
N TRP A 6 5.30 6.12 -19.97
CA TRP A 6 5.63 4.70 -19.86
C TRP A 6 5.72 4.23 -18.40
N ILE A 7 6.00 5.16 -17.50
CA ILE A 7 5.91 5.01 -16.04
C ILE A 7 4.51 4.56 -15.57
N LEU A 8 3.41 5.11 -16.09
CA LEU A 8 2.06 4.69 -15.71
C LEU A 8 1.77 3.25 -16.15
N VAL A 9 2.28 2.84 -17.32
CA VAL A 9 2.16 1.46 -17.81
C VAL A 9 2.96 0.51 -16.93
N ALA A 10 4.20 0.87 -16.56
CA ALA A 10 5.03 0.09 -15.66
C ALA A 10 4.40 -0.07 -14.27
N VAL A 11 3.85 1.01 -13.70
CA VAL A 11 3.15 0.99 -12.41
C VAL A 11 1.90 0.11 -12.49
N ALA A 12 1.12 0.20 -13.56
CA ALA A 12 -0.07 -0.63 -13.75
C ALA A 12 0.30 -2.14 -13.82
N ILE A 13 1.33 -2.49 -14.59
CA ILE A 13 1.82 -3.88 -14.68
C ILE A 13 2.29 -4.37 -13.31
N LEU A 14 3.02 -3.54 -12.57
CA LEU A 14 3.50 -3.87 -11.23
C LEU A 14 2.33 -4.17 -10.28
N LEU A 15 1.30 -3.32 -10.27
CA LEU A 15 0.09 -3.50 -9.46
C LEU A 15 -0.65 -4.78 -9.82
N VAL A 16 -0.74 -5.13 -11.11
CA VAL A 16 -1.36 -6.38 -11.57
C VAL A 16 -0.56 -7.60 -11.09
N VAL A 17 0.77 -7.60 -11.25
CA VAL A 17 1.63 -8.68 -10.76
C VAL A 17 1.51 -8.83 -9.26
N PHE A 18 1.53 -7.72 -8.51
CA PHE A 18 1.32 -7.72 -7.07
C PHE A 18 -0.05 -8.28 -6.67
N GLY A 19 -1.11 -7.86 -7.37
CA GLY A 19 -2.47 -8.37 -7.13
C GLY A 19 -2.56 -9.88 -7.36
N ILE A 20 -1.97 -10.38 -8.45
CA ILE A 20 -1.93 -11.82 -8.76
C ILE A 20 -1.18 -12.58 -7.66
N VAL A 21 0.03 -12.15 -7.29
CA VAL A 21 0.82 -12.77 -6.23
C VAL A 21 0.06 -12.77 -4.90
N ALA A 22 -0.57 -11.64 -4.55
CA ALA A 22 -1.36 -11.53 -3.33
C ALA A 22 -2.56 -12.48 -3.29
N ILE A 23 -3.26 -12.68 -4.41
CA ILE A 23 -4.39 -13.62 -4.51
C ILE A 23 -3.91 -15.07 -4.39
N PHE A 24 -2.83 -15.43 -5.09
CA PHE A 24 -2.28 -16.79 -5.03
C PHE A 24 -1.76 -17.15 -3.63
N VAL A 25 -1.13 -16.21 -2.94
CA VAL A 25 -0.66 -16.41 -1.55
C VAL A 25 -1.84 -16.43 -0.57
N SER A 26 -2.81 -15.53 -0.71
CA SER A 26 -3.99 -15.47 0.17
C SER A 26 -4.88 -16.71 0.07
N LYS A 27 -4.98 -17.34 -1.12
CA LYS A 27 -5.75 -18.58 -1.29
C LYS A 27 -5.19 -19.75 -0.48
N LYS A 28 -3.89 -19.78 -0.19
CA LYS A 28 -3.27 -20.88 0.59
C LYS A 28 -3.46 -20.72 2.10
N ASN A 29 -3.56 -19.49 2.61
CA ASN A 29 -3.64 -19.21 4.03
C ASN A 29 -4.83 -18.29 4.32
N LYS A 30 -5.96 -18.86 4.75
CA LYS A 30 -7.13 -18.11 5.22
C LYS A 30 -6.81 -17.46 6.56
N ARG A 31 -6.09 -16.33 6.53
CA ARG A 31 -5.80 -15.54 7.72
C ARG A 31 -6.97 -14.59 8.02
N PRO A 32 -7.30 -14.37 9.29
CA PRO A 32 -8.28 -13.36 9.65
C PRO A 32 -7.78 -11.98 9.19
N PRO A 33 -8.68 -11.04 8.83
CA PRO A 33 -8.30 -9.69 8.44
C PRO A 33 -7.57 -8.98 9.59
N ASP A 34 -6.39 -8.43 9.30
CA ASP A 34 -5.63 -7.63 10.24
C ASP A 34 -6.17 -6.19 10.28
N TYR A 35 -7.15 -5.97 11.16
CA TYR A 35 -7.81 -4.68 11.34
C TYR A 35 -6.86 -3.59 11.86
N TYR A 36 -5.76 -3.98 12.53
CA TYR A 36 -4.74 -3.03 12.95
C TYR A 36 -4.00 -2.49 11.72
N ASN A 37 -3.62 -3.35 10.78
CA ASN A 37 -3.01 -2.89 9.52
C ASN A 37 -3.98 -2.05 8.68
N PHE A 38 -5.28 -2.35 8.68
CA PHE A 38 -6.27 -1.47 8.04
C PHE A 38 -6.32 -0.08 8.67
N PHE A 39 -6.25 0.01 10.00
CA PHE A 39 -6.16 1.29 10.68
C PHE A 39 -4.89 2.06 10.28
N ILE A 40 -3.71 1.42 10.27
CA ILE A 40 -2.44 2.05 9.91
C ILE A 40 -2.44 2.50 8.44
N ILE A 41 -2.87 1.64 7.52
CA ILE A 41 -2.98 1.97 6.10
C ILE A 41 -3.96 3.14 5.90
N GLY A 42 -5.11 3.10 6.57
CA GLY A 42 -6.09 4.17 6.53
C GLY A 42 -5.51 5.51 7.03
N LEU A 43 -4.75 5.49 8.13
CA LEU A 43 -4.09 6.68 8.68
C LEU A 43 -3.07 7.26 7.70
N ILE A 44 -2.23 6.41 7.10
CA ILE A 44 -1.23 6.83 6.10
C ILE A 44 -1.93 7.51 4.91
N TRP A 45 -2.93 6.86 4.30
CA TRP A 45 -3.63 7.40 3.14
C TRP A 45 -4.43 8.65 3.45
N THR A 46 -5.02 8.74 4.64
CA THR A 46 -5.71 9.95 5.10
C THR A 46 -4.74 11.12 5.19
N ILE A 47 -3.56 10.93 5.79
CA ILE A 47 -2.54 11.99 5.91
C ILE A 47 -1.99 12.38 4.52
N ILE A 48 -1.73 11.41 3.64
CA ILE A 48 -1.25 11.67 2.27
C ILE A 48 -2.31 12.40 1.43
N GLY A 49 -3.59 12.07 1.62
CA GLY A 49 -4.71 12.69 0.92
C GLY A 49 -5.11 14.06 1.48
N LEU A 50 -4.76 14.36 2.73
CA LEU A 50 -5.12 15.59 3.45
C LEU A 50 -4.79 16.89 2.67
N PRO A 51 -3.64 17.02 1.98
CA PRO A 51 -3.32 18.22 1.21
C PRO A 51 -4.34 18.55 0.10
N SER A 52 -5.12 17.58 -0.39
CA SER A 52 -6.14 17.86 -1.40
C SER A 52 -7.28 18.72 -0.87
N LEU A 53 -7.55 18.67 0.45
CA LEU A 53 -8.57 19.49 1.11
C LEU A 53 -8.21 20.98 1.13
N PHE A 54 -6.93 21.30 1.06
CA PHE A 54 -6.43 22.69 1.07
C PHE A 54 -6.28 23.27 -0.34
N ARG A 55 -6.57 22.49 -1.39
CA ARG A 55 -6.60 23.00 -2.77
C ARG A 55 -7.93 23.71 -3.02
N ARG A 56 -7.88 24.83 -3.74
CA ARG A 56 -9.04 25.68 -4.09
C ARG A 56 -10.16 24.94 -4.84
N GLU A 57 -9.87 23.80 -5.43
CA GLU A 57 -10.81 23.05 -6.28
C GLU A 57 -11.73 22.11 -5.49
N TYR A 58 -11.62 22.02 -4.15
CA TYR A 58 -12.49 21.21 -3.27
C TYR A 58 -12.69 19.74 -3.70
N GLU A 59 -11.84 19.22 -4.59
CA GLU A 59 -11.88 17.82 -4.97
C GLU A 59 -11.28 16.97 -3.85
N LEU A 60 -12.16 16.20 -3.19
CA LEU A 60 -11.75 15.16 -2.27
C LEU A 60 -10.96 14.11 -3.04
N SER A 61 -9.66 14.01 -2.76
CA SER A 61 -8.83 12.97 -3.33
C SER A 61 -9.44 11.60 -2.98
N SER A 62 -9.53 10.73 -3.98
CA SER A 62 -9.95 9.34 -3.79
C SER A 62 -9.09 8.63 -2.73
N LEU A 63 -7.83 9.02 -2.59
CA LEU A 63 -6.92 8.53 -1.54
C LEU A 63 -7.36 8.94 -0.15
N PHE A 64 -7.87 10.17 0.02
CA PHE A 64 -8.38 10.63 1.30
C PHE A 64 -9.64 9.84 1.69
N ILE A 65 -10.57 9.67 0.75
CA ILE A 65 -11.82 8.92 0.99
C ILE A 65 -11.52 7.46 1.35
N ILE A 66 -10.68 6.79 0.54
CA ILE A 66 -10.29 5.39 0.79
C ILE A 66 -9.52 5.26 2.10
N GLY A 67 -8.62 6.19 2.39
CA GLY A 67 -7.89 6.24 3.66
C GLY A 67 -8.84 6.33 4.85
N LEU A 68 -9.84 7.20 4.76
CA LEU A 68 -10.82 7.41 5.82
C LEU A 68 -11.69 6.17 6.02
N VAL A 69 -12.11 5.49 4.94
CA VAL A 69 -12.82 4.20 5.02
C VAL A 69 -11.98 3.15 5.76
N PHE A 70 -10.72 2.95 5.38
CA PHE A 70 -9.85 1.97 6.05
C PHE A 70 -9.57 2.33 7.50
N LEU A 71 -9.41 3.63 7.79
CA LEU A 71 -9.19 4.14 9.13
C LEU A 71 -10.40 3.84 10.02
N VAL A 72 -11.62 4.14 9.54
CA VAL A 72 -12.87 3.87 10.26
C VAL A 72 -13.08 2.36 10.44
N VAL A 73 -12.88 1.55 9.40
CA VAL A 73 -13.02 0.09 9.49
C VAL A 73 -12.04 -0.51 10.51
N GLY A 74 -10.80 -0.01 10.52
CA GLY A 74 -9.78 -0.41 11.48
C GLY A 74 -10.15 -0.02 12.91
N LEU A 75 -10.59 1.21 13.14
CA LEU A 75 -11.05 1.71 14.45
C LEU A 75 -12.30 0.99 14.96
N ALA A 76 -13.29 0.75 14.09
CA ALA A 76 -14.53 0.06 14.46
C ALA A 76 -14.27 -1.39 14.91
N ASN A 77 -13.18 -2.01 14.43
CA ASN A 77 -12.76 -3.35 14.82
C ASN A 77 -11.57 -3.35 15.80
N LYS A 78 -11.39 -2.27 16.58
CA LYS A 78 -10.29 -2.14 17.57
C LYS A 78 -10.19 -3.31 18.55
N SER A 79 -11.31 -3.88 18.95
CA SER A 79 -11.34 -5.06 19.84
C SER A 79 -10.65 -6.30 19.25
N LYS A 80 -10.52 -6.39 17.92
CA LYS A 80 -9.89 -7.52 17.21
C LYS A 80 -8.43 -7.28 16.84
N TRP A 81 -7.86 -6.13 17.23
CA TRP A 81 -6.49 -5.78 16.84
C TRP A 81 -5.47 -6.81 17.33
N GLU A 82 -5.49 -7.18 18.61
CA GLU A 82 -4.50 -8.14 19.12
C GLU A 82 -4.78 -9.58 18.67
N ALA A 83 -6.05 -9.95 18.54
CA ALA A 83 -6.46 -11.29 18.17
C ALA A 83 -6.16 -11.65 16.70
N ASN A 84 -6.23 -10.66 15.79
CA ASN A 84 -6.03 -10.89 14.36
C ASN A 84 -4.65 -10.47 13.85
N ARG A 85 -3.83 -9.83 14.69
CA ARG A 85 -2.53 -9.32 14.29
C ARG A 85 -1.50 -10.44 14.25
N VAL A 86 -0.98 -10.71 13.07
CA VAL A 86 0.13 -11.65 12.88
C VAL A 86 1.44 -10.94 13.21
N ARG A 87 2.14 -11.40 14.24
CA ARG A 87 3.44 -10.81 14.60
C ARG A 87 4.52 -11.36 13.67
N TRP A 88 5.61 -10.62 13.54
CA TRP A 88 6.76 -11.05 12.71
C TRP A 88 7.28 -12.43 13.14
N ASN A 89 7.30 -12.69 14.44
CA ASN A 89 7.76 -13.95 15.02
C ASN A 89 6.81 -15.13 14.75
N ASP A 90 5.56 -14.87 14.35
CA ASP A 90 4.59 -15.92 14.03
C ASP A 90 4.67 -16.37 12.56
N LEU A 91 5.52 -15.71 11.76
CA LEU A 91 5.70 -16.02 10.34
C LEU A 91 6.76 -17.11 10.16
N ASP A 92 6.49 -18.05 9.25
CA ASP A 92 7.51 -19.00 8.81
C ASP A 92 8.73 -18.28 8.21
N SER A 93 9.91 -18.89 8.34
CA SER A 93 11.17 -18.33 7.85
C SER A 93 11.15 -18.02 6.35
N LYS A 94 10.36 -18.78 5.56
CA LYS A 94 10.17 -18.51 4.13
C LYS A 94 9.31 -17.26 3.89
N GLU A 95 8.26 -17.06 4.69
CA GLU A 95 7.39 -15.89 4.58
C GLU A 95 8.11 -14.60 5.03
N GLN A 96 8.92 -14.69 6.09
CA GLN A 96 9.75 -13.57 6.54
C GLN A 96 10.73 -13.14 5.43
N LYS A 97 11.44 -14.09 4.82
CA LYS A 97 12.37 -13.81 3.70
C LYS A 97 11.66 -13.22 2.49
N LEU A 98 10.48 -13.74 2.14
CA LEU A 98 9.68 -13.20 1.03
C LEU A 98 9.25 -11.76 1.30
N LYS A 99 8.73 -11.46 2.51
CA LYS A 99 8.35 -10.09 2.90
C LYS A 99 9.55 -9.15 2.92
N LEU A 100 10.70 -9.61 3.39
CA LEU A 100 11.93 -8.83 3.40
C LEU A 100 12.41 -8.52 1.99
N TYR A 101 12.44 -9.53 1.11
CA TYR A 101 12.81 -9.35 -0.29
C TYR A 101 11.85 -8.39 -1.01
N LEU A 102 10.55 -8.52 -0.75
CA LEU A 102 9.53 -7.60 -1.25
C LEU A 102 9.77 -6.16 -0.80
N MET A 103 10.04 -5.93 0.49
CA MET A 103 10.37 -4.60 1.02
C MET A 103 11.65 -4.04 0.37
N LEU A 104 12.69 -4.86 0.22
CA LEU A 104 13.95 -4.46 -0.44
C LEU A 104 13.73 -4.08 -1.90
N VAL A 105 13.03 -4.92 -2.67
CA VAL A 105 12.72 -4.65 -4.08
C VAL A 105 11.89 -3.38 -4.22
N LEU A 106 10.85 -3.20 -3.38
CA LEU A 106 10.04 -1.98 -3.38
C LEU A 106 10.86 -0.74 -3.01
N GLY A 107 11.73 -0.84 -2.00
CA GLY A 107 12.62 0.24 -1.58
C GLY A 107 13.59 0.65 -2.69
N ILE A 108 14.25 -0.32 -3.33
CA ILE A 108 15.15 -0.08 -4.47
C ILE A 108 14.40 0.53 -5.64
N LEU A 109 13.21 0.01 -5.97
CA LEU A 109 12.40 0.52 -7.08
C LEU A 109 11.97 1.98 -6.84
N LEU A 110 11.55 2.30 -5.61
CA LEU A 110 11.16 3.65 -5.24
C LEU A 110 12.36 4.60 -5.28
N PHE A 111 13.51 4.16 -4.78
CA PHE A 111 14.76 4.93 -4.83
C PHE A 111 15.23 5.17 -6.28
N ALA A 112 15.21 4.14 -7.12
CA ALA A 112 15.53 4.26 -8.54
C ALA A 112 14.58 5.24 -9.26
N GLY A 113 13.28 5.20 -8.92
CA GLY A 113 12.31 6.17 -9.44
C GLY A 113 12.65 7.61 -9.08
N LEU A 114 13.04 7.87 -7.82
CA LEU A 114 13.48 9.19 -7.37
C LEU A 114 14.75 9.66 -8.09
N VAL A 115 15.72 8.77 -8.28
CA VAL A 115 16.97 9.06 -9.00
C VAL A 115 16.70 9.43 -10.46
N VAL A 116 15.88 8.64 -11.16
CA VAL A 116 15.50 8.94 -12.55
C VAL A 116 14.76 10.28 -12.64
N MET A 117 13.84 10.56 -11.71
CA MET A 117 13.14 11.84 -11.67
C MET A 117 14.11 13.01 -11.47
N TYR A 118 15.09 12.88 -10.58
CA TYR A 118 16.11 13.90 -10.34
C TYR A 118 16.97 14.20 -11.59
N PHE A 119 17.37 13.16 -12.33
CA PHE A 119 18.15 13.32 -13.57
C PHE A 119 17.31 13.77 -14.79
N ASN A 120 15.99 13.63 -14.75
CA ASN A 120 15.11 14.09 -15.83
C ASN A 120 14.69 15.56 -15.63
N VAL A 121 14.73 16.04 -14.38
CA VAL A 121 14.36 17.42 -14.02
C VAL A 121 15.56 18.40 -14.10
N ASN A 122 16.80 17.92 -14.03
CA ASN A 122 18.03 18.71 -14.25
C ASN A 122 18.58 18.51 -15.67
#